data_AF-A0A8X6SD00-F1
#
_entry.id   AF-A0A8X6SD00-F1
#
_cell.length_a   1.000
_cell.length_b   1.000
_cell.length_c   1.000
_cell.angle_alpha   90.00
_cell.angle_beta   90.00
_cell.angle_gamma   90.00
#
_symmetry.space_group_name_H-M   'P 1'
#
loop_
_entity.id
_entity.type
_entity.pdbx_description
1 polymer ?
#
loop_
_entity_poly.entity_id
_entity_poly.type
_entity_poly.pdbx_seq_one_letter_code
_entity_poly.pdbx_strand_id
1 'polypeptide(L)'
;MGPSECNKQDKVETCHSWSTNTTQQIDLALNIFFMVYFFIRFIAASDKLWFMLELYSFVDYFTIPPSFISIYLGRTWIGLRFLRALRLMSVPDILQYLNVLKTSSSIRLAQLVSIVISVWLTAAGIIHLLENSGDPLSFSNPHDLTYWECVYFLIVTMSTVGYGDIYCETSLGRGFIVLFILVGLVRSFLYVYIFTCNMPLLFSNVKKW
;
A
#
# COMPACT_ATOMS: atom_id res chain seq x y z
N MET A 1 -28.48 22.43 10.15
CA MET A 1 -28.11 21.33 9.24
C MET A 1 -27.70 20.14 10.08
N GLY A 2 -28.59 19.18 10.27
CA GLY A 2 -28.29 17.97 11.03
C GLY A 2 -27.27 17.10 10.27
N PRO A 3 -26.40 16.35 10.96
CA PRO A 3 -25.49 15.43 10.30
C PRO A 3 -26.33 14.38 9.57
N SER A 4 -26.10 14.27 8.26
CA SER A 4 -26.74 13.29 7.39
C SER A 4 -26.62 11.89 8.00
N GLU A 5 -27.75 11.19 8.10
CA GLU A 5 -27.83 9.83 8.60
C GLU A 5 -26.85 8.93 7.84
N CYS A 6 -26.17 8.04 8.56
CA CYS A 6 -25.30 7.06 7.92
C CYS A 6 -26.13 5.92 7.35
N ASN A 7 -26.18 5.83 6.02
CA ASN A 7 -26.91 4.77 5.36
C ASN A 7 -26.13 3.45 5.48
N LYS A 8 -26.72 2.44 6.11
CA LYS A 8 -26.09 1.14 6.41
C LYS A 8 -25.89 0.24 5.17
N GLN A 9 -26.26 0.71 3.99
CA GLN A 9 -26.26 -0.08 2.76
C GLN A 9 -24.98 0.03 1.93
N ASP A 10 -24.12 1.01 2.20
CA ASP A 10 -22.85 1.15 1.49
C ASP A 10 -21.76 0.32 2.18
N LYS A 11 -21.38 -0.83 1.59
CA LYS A 11 -20.28 -1.70 2.09
C LYS A 11 -18.91 -0.99 2.18
N VAL A 12 -18.80 0.21 1.61
CA VAL A 12 -17.61 1.07 1.59
C VAL A 12 -17.60 2.07 2.78
N GLU A 13 -18.70 2.24 3.51
CA GLU A 13 -18.77 3.10 4.69
C GLU A 13 -19.24 2.32 5.91
N THR A 14 -18.40 2.20 6.94
CA THR A 14 -18.83 1.66 8.24
C THR A 14 -18.95 2.77 9.27
N CYS A 15 -20.16 3.00 9.77
CA CYS A 15 -20.40 4.03 10.78
C CYS A 15 -20.39 3.42 12.16
N HIS A 16 -19.22 3.41 12.77
CA HIS A 16 -19.06 3.02 14.16
C HIS A 16 -18.44 4.18 14.94
N SER A 17 -18.96 4.44 16.14
CA SER A 17 -18.47 5.53 16.99
C SER A 17 -16.98 5.32 17.33
N TRP A 18 -16.19 6.39 17.19
CA TRP A 18 -14.74 6.42 17.39
C TRP A 18 -14.32 5.99 18.81
N SER A 19 -15.14 6.31 19.82
CA SER A 19 -14.80 6.11 21.24
C SER A 19 -14.78 4.64 21.68
N THR A 20 -15.39 3.72 20.93
CA THR A 20 -15.55 2.31 21.34
C THR A 20 -14.62 1.35 20.59
N ASN A 21 -13.90 1.82 19.57
CA ASN A 21 -13.09 0.99 18.69
C ASN A 21 -11.61 1.06 19.06
N THR A 22 -11.12 0.07 19.79
CA THR A 22 -9.70 -0.08 20.14
C THR A 22 -8.78 -0.11 18.92
N THR A 23 -9.21 -0.71 17.81
CA THR A 23 -8.43 -0.72 16.55
C THR A 23 -8.22 0.69 15.99
N GLN A 24 -9.23 1.56 16.08
CA GLN A 24 -9.14 2.94 15.58
C GLN A 24 -8.25 3.81 16.47
N GLN A 25 -8.22 3.54 17.78
CA GLN A 25 -7.33 4.20 18.72
C GLN A 25 -5.86 3.81 18.49
N ILE A 26 -5.58 2.51 18.26
CA ILE A 26 -4.24 2.02 17.91
C ILE A 26 -3.78 2.63 16.58
N ASP A 27 -4.66 2.62 15.57
CA ASP A 27 -4.38 3.25 14.27
C ASP A 27 -4.02 4.73 14.42
N LEU A 28 -4.75 5.47 15.27
CA LEU A 28 -4.47 6.88 15.55
C LEU A 28 -3.11 7.07 16.23
N ALA A 29 -2.80 6.28 17.25
CA ALA A 29 -1.52 6.35 17.94
C ALA A 29 -0.34 6.11 16.98
N LEU A 30 -0.44 5.11 16.11
CA LEU A 30 0.55 4.83 15.08
C LEU A 30 0.66 5.97 14.05
N ASN A 31 -0.47 6.54 13.62
CA ASN A 31 -0.48 7.70 12.71
C ASN A 31 0.21 8.93 13.30
N ILE A 32 -0.02 9.23 14.57
CA ILE A 32 0.64 10.34 15.27
C ILE A 32 2.15 10.10 15.34
N PHE A 33 2.58 8.88 15.68
CA PHE A 33 3.99 8.52 15.69
C PHE A 33 4.65 8.74 14.31
N PHE A 34 4.04 8.26 13.23
CA PHE A 34 4.55 8.47 11.87
C PHE A 34 4.54 9.95 11.45
N MET A 35 3.54 10.72 11.88
CA MET A 35 3.50 12.16 11.63
C MET A 35 4.67 12.90 12.30
N VAL A 36 4.96 12.57 13.57
CA VAL A 36 6.13 13.14 14.28
C VAL A 36 7.43 12.75 13.58
N TYR A 37 7.56 11.48 13.18
CA TYR A 37 8.72 10.99 12.43
C TYR A 37 8.92 11.75 11.11
N PHE A 38 7.83 11.98 10.36
CA PHE A 38 7.85 12.77 9.12
C PHE A 38 8.35 14.20 9.37
N PHE A 39 7.87 14.88 10.42
CA PHE A 39 8.31 16.24 10.74
C PHE A 39 9.78 16.31 11.16
N ILE A 40 10.26 15.35 11.96
CA ILE A 40 11.69 15.27 12.33
C ILE A 40 12.54 15.15 11.07
N ARG A 41 12.15 14.25 10.15
CA ARG A 41 12.86 14.02 8.88
C ARG A 41 12.82 15.26 7.98
N PHE A 42 11.68 15.96 7.91
CA PHE A 42 11.50 17.20 7.15
C PHE A 42 12.38 18.35 7.66
N ILE A 43 12.55 18.47 8.98
CA ILE A 43 13.41 19.50 9.59
C ILE A 43 14.89 19.18 9.38
N ALA A 44 15.27 17.90 9.46
CA ALA A 44 16.64 17.44 9.29
C ALA A 44 17.15 17.48 7.83
N ALA A 45 16.25 17.50 6.84
CA ALA A 45 16.61 17.53 5.43
C ALA A 45 17.22 18.89 5.02
N SER A 46 18.38 18.84 4.36
CA SER A 46 19.06 20.03 3.81
C SER A 46 18.26 20.68 2.69
N ASP A 47 17.70 19.88 1.78
CA ASP A 47 16.92 20.33 0.62
C ASP A 47 15.46 19.92 0.76
N LYS A 48 14.63 20.85 1.23
CA LYS A 48 13.20 20.62 1.52
C LYS A 48 12.39 20.16 0.30
N LEU A 49 12.68 20.69 -0.89
CA LEU A 49 11.96 20.33 -2.11
C LEU A 49 12.30 18.92 -2.58
N TRP A 50 13.58 18.53 -2.52
CA TRP A 50 13.97 17.17 -2.89
C TRP A 50 13.41 16.14 -1.92
N PHE A 51 13.43 16.49 -0.64
CA PHE A 51 12.82 15.70 0.40
C PHE A 51 11.32 15.45 0.17
N MET A 52 10.57 16.45 -0.32
CA MET A 52 9.14 16.30 -0.62
C MET A 52 8.86 15.34 -1.79
N LEU A 53 9.81 15.18 -2.72
CA LEU A 53 9.68 14.30 -3.89
C LEU A 53 10.30 12.91 -3.65
N GLU A 54 10.83 12.66 -2.45
CA GLU A 54 11.33 11.34 -2.06
C GLU A 54 10.15 10.36 -1.88
N LEU A 55 10.29 9.15 -2.43
CA LEU A 55 9.21 8.14 -2.45
C LEU A 55 8.64 7.85 -1.05
N TYR A 56 9.49 7.81 -0.02
CA TYR A 56 9.05 7.59 1.36
C TYR A 56 8.21 8.76 1.90
N SER A 57 8.61 10.00 1.61
CA SER A 57 7.84 11.20 1.97
C SER A 57 6.51 11.28 1.22
N PHE A 58 6.48 10.81 -0.03
CA PHE A 58 5.27 10.71 -0.82
C PHE A 58 4.29 9.70 -0.19
N VAL A 59 4.76 8.52 0.22
CA VAL A 59 3.93 7.53 0.92
C VAL A 59 3.32 8.11 2.21
N ASP A 60 4.11 8.85 3.00
CA ASP A 60 3.61 9.50 4.21
C ASP A 60 2.49 10.50 3.89
N TYR A 61 2.64 11.28 2.81
CA TYR A 61 1.63 12.23 2.34
C TYR A 61 0.29 11.57 1.95
N PHE A 62 0.29 10.37 1.37
CA PHE A 62 -0.98 9.68 1.03
C PHE A 62 -1.62 8.95 2.22
N THR A 63 -0.84 8.57 3.23
CA THR A 63 -1.37 7.74 4.33
C THR A 63 -1.82 8.54 5.55
N ILE A 64 -1.21 9.70 5.78
CA ILE A 64 -1.48 10.53 6.97
C ILE A 64 -2.82 11.28 6.86
N PRO A 65 -3.11 12.05 5.80
CA PRO A 65 -4.33 12.87 5.72
C PRO A 65 -5.64 12.07 5.80
N PRO A 66 -5.82 10.93 5.10
CA PRO A 66 -7.07 10.17 5.16
C PRO A 66 -7.41 9.71 6.58
N SER A 67 -6.39 9.43 7.40
CA SER A 67 -6.58 8.98 8.79
C SER A 67 -7.13 10.10 9.69
N PHE A 68 -6.68 11.34 9.50
CA PHE A 68 -7.19 12.49 10.25
C PHE A 68 -8.57 12.92 9.77
N ILE A 69 -8.79 12.90 8.45
CA ILE A 69 -10.07 13.24 7.83
C ILE A 69 -11.18 12.31 8.29
N SER A 70 -10.93 10.99 8.37
CA SER A 70 -11.91 10.02 8.89
C SER A 70 -12.35 10.32 10.32
N ILE A 71 -11.45 10.86 11.16
CA ILE A 71 -11.77 11.23 12.55
C ILE A 71 -12.56 12.54 12.58
N TYR A 72 -12.12 13.54 11.82
CA TYR A 72 -12.78 14.85 11.76
C TYR A 72 -14.23 14.75 11.27
N LEU A 73 -14.50 13.91 10.27
CA LEU A 73 -15.83 13.67 9.72
C LEU A 73 -16.65 12.64 10.52
N GLY A 74 -16.05 11.94 11.49
CA GLY A 74 -16.73 10.86 12.23
C GLY A 74 -17.20 9.69 11.35
N ARG A 75 -16.67 9.57 10.12
CA ARG A 75 -17.03 8.53 9.16
C ARG A 75 -15.79 7.71 8.78
N THR A 76 -15.94 6.39 8.71
CA THR A 76 -14.87 5.53 8.21
C THR A 76 -15.10 5.22 6.74
N TRP A 77 -14.36 5.92 5.88
CA TRP A 77 -14.30 5.60 4.45
C TRP A 77 -13.35 4.41 4.26
N ILE A 78 -13.87 3.22 3.93
CA ILE A 78 -13.04 2.05 3.62
C ILE A 78 -12.19 2.32 2.38
N GLY A 79 -12.67 3.19 1.48
CA GLY A 79 -12.13 3.37 0.14
C GLY A 79 -10.65 3.72 0.06
N LEU A 80 -10.06 4.47 1.00
CA LEU A 80 -8.63 4.81 0.97
C LEU A 80 -7.80 4.04 1.99
N ARG A 81 -8.40 3.12 2.75
CA ARG A 81 -7.72 2.43 3.86
C ARG A 81 -6.59 1.53 3.38
N PHE A 82 -6.67 1.01 2.16
CA PHE A 82 -5.63 0.17 1.57
C PHE A 82 -4.29 0.90 1.38
N LEU A 83 -4.28 2.25 1.29
CA LEU A 83 -3.04 3.02 1.18
C LEU A 83 -2.11 2.79 2.36
N ARG A 84 -2.63 2.37 3.52
CA ARG A 84 -1.81 2.01 4.69
C ARG A 84 -0.84 0.87 4.41
N ALA A 85 -1.10 0.00 3.42
CA ALA A 85 -0.18 -1.04 3.00
C ALA A 85 1.13 -0.47 2.45
N LEU A 86 1.14 0.75 1.90
CA LEU A 86 2.36 1.44 1.46
C LEU A 86 3.37 1.66 2.60
N ARG A 87 2.92 1.74 3.86
CA ARG A 87 3.80 1.88 5.02
C ARG A 87 4.74 0.70 5.24
N LEU A 88 4.42 -0.46 4.66
CA LEU A 88 5.34 -1.61 4.69
C LEU A 88 6.70 -1.26 4.06
N MET A 89 6.77 -0.28 3.16
CA MET A 89 8.04 0.20 2.57
C MET A 89 9.01 0.74 3.63
N SER A 90 8.52 1.28 4.74
CA SER A 90 9.33 1.87 5.81
C SER A 90 9.81 0.85 6.86
N VAL A 91 9.27 -0.38 6.83
CA VAL A 91 9.60 -1.46 7.78
C VAL A 91 11.09 -1.84 7.79
N PRO A 92 11.79 -1.95 6.64
CA PRO A 92 13.21 -2.29 6.62
C PRO A 92 14.10 -1.27 7.36
N ASP A 93 13.74 0.02 7.34
CA ASP A 93 14.50 1.07 8.02
C ASP A 93 14.29 1.00 9.54
N ILE A 94 13.08 0.66 9.97
CA ILE A 94 12.78 0.38 11.38
C ILE A 94 13.56 -0.85 11.85
N LEU A 95 13.63 -1.92 11.05
CA LEU A 95 14.40 -3.13 11.38
C LEU A 95 15.92 -2.88 11.45
N GLN A 96 16.43 -1.96 10.63
CA GLN A 96 17.81 -1.49 10.72
C GLN A 96 18.05 -0.72 12.03
N TYR A 97 17.14 0.19 12.38
CA TYR A 97 17.20 0.93 13.63
C TYR A 97 17.17 0.02 14.86
N LEU A 98 16.36 -1.05 14.82
CA LEU A 98 16.29 -2.08 15.87
C LEU A 98 17.50 -3.04 15.88
N ASN A 99 18.51 -2.82 15.02
CA ASN A 99 19.73 -3.61 14.93
C ASN A 99 19.50 -5.12 14.64
N VAL A 100 18.36 -5.45 14.02
CA VAL A 100 17.98 -6.81 13.59
C VAL A 100 18.65 -7.13 12.25
N LEU A 101 18.65 -6.18 11.32
CA LEU A 101 19.29 -6.30 10.01
C LEU A 101 20.68 -5.66 10.05
N LYS A 102 21.73 -6.46 10.23
CA LYS A 102 23.11 -5.98 10.35
C LYS A 102 23.89 -5.98 9.03
N THR A 103 23.49 -6.83 8.09
CA THR A 103 24.21 -7.03 6.83
C THR A 103 23.57 -6.22 5.71
N SER A 104 24.37 -5.47 4.94
CA SER A 104 23.90 -4.63 3.83
C SER A 104 23.08 -5.41 2.78
N SER A 105 23.41 -6.67 2.53
CA SER A 105 22.64 -7.53 1.62
C SER A 105 21.27 -7.90 2.17
N SER A 106 21.15 -8.11 3.49
CA SER A 106 19.88 -8.45 4.14
C SER A 106 18.96 -7.23 4.21
N ILE A 107 19.52 -6.04 4.43
CA ILE A 107 18.81 -4.76 4.36
C ILE A 107 18.22 -4.55 2.96
N ARG A 108 19.05 -4.68 1.92
CA ARG A 108 18.62 -4.54 0.52
C ARG A 108 17.53 -5.55 0.18
N LEU A 109 17.68 -6.81 0.61
CA LEU A 109 16.67 -7.83 0.39
C LEU A 109 15.34 -7.47 1.07
N ALA A 110 15.37 -7.07 2.35
CA ALA A 110 14.18 -6.67 3.09
C ALA A 110 13.49 -5.45 2.45
N GLN A 111 14.26 -4.47 1.98
CA GLN A 111 13.77 -3.32 1.21
C GLN A 111 13.07 -3.75 -0.08
N LEU A 112 13.68 -4.66 -0.85
CA LEU A 112 13.09 -5.17 -2.08
C LEU A 112 11.76 -5.91 -1.81
N VAL A 113 11.76 -6.83 -0.85
CA VAL A 113 10.58 -7.64 -0.51
C VAL A 113 9.44 -6.77 0.02
N SER A 114 9.73 -5.84 0.93
CA SER A 114 8.72 -4.93 1.47
C SER A 114 8.10 -4.01 0.41
N ILE A 115 8.89 -3.52 -0.55
CA ILE A 115 8.38 -2.73 -1.68
C ILE A 115 7.47 -3.58 -2.58
N VAL A 116 7.83 -4.83 -2.88
CA VAL A 116 6.97 -5.71 -3.70
C VAL A 116 5.63 -5.97 -3.02
N ILE A 117 5.66 -6.39 -1.75
CA ILE A 117 4.46 -6.74 -0.99
C ILE A 117 3.55 -5.50 -0.82
N SER A 118 4.12 -4.35 -0.47
CA SER A 118 3.36 -3.11 -0.29
C SER A 118 2.66 -2.66 -1.58
N VAL A 119 3.35 -2.73 -2.73
CA VAL A 119 2.78 -2.37 -4.03
C VAL A 119 1.65 -3.33 -4.41
N TRP A 120 1.81 -4.64 -4.21
CA TRP A 120 0.77 -5.63 -4.49
C TRP A 120 -0.49 -5.42 -3.65
N LEU A 121 -0.34 -5.26 -2.33
CA LEU A 121 -1.47 -5.04 -1.43
C LEU A 121 -2.19 -3.72 -1.69
N THR A 122 -1.45 -2.68 -2.10
CA THR A 122 -2.02 -1.38 -2.46
C THR A 122 -2.76 -1.48 -3.78
N ALA A 123 -2.19 -2.15 -4.80
CA ALA A 123 -2.85 -2.37 -6.07
C ALA A 123 -4.14 -3.20 -5.93
N ALA A 124 -4.15 -4.21 -5.04
CA ALA A 124 -5.34 -4.98 -4.75
C ALA A 124 -6.45 -4.09 -4.18
N GLY A 125 -6.07 -3.16 -3.29
CA GLY A 125 -6.98 -2.18 -2.73
C GLY A 125 -7.52 -1.17 -3.75
N ILE A 126 -6.68 -0.74 -4.69
CA ILE A 126 -7.11 0.13 -5.80
C ILE A 126 -8.15 -0.60 -6.66
N ILE A 127 -7.88 -1.85 -7.06
CA ILE A 127 -8.83 -2.65 -7.85
C ILE A 127 -10.14 -2.86 -7.07
N HIS A 128 -10.05 -3.23 -5.79
CA HIS A 128 -11.21 -3.36 -4.93
C HIS A 128 -12.04 -2.08 -4.86
N LEU A 129 -11.40 -0.90 -4.80
CA LEU A 129 -12.11 0.37 -4.82
C LEU A 129 -12.74 0.65 -6.19
N LEU A 130 -12.01 0.43 -7.28
CA LEU A 130 -12.50 0.69 -8.63
C LEU A 130 -13.69 -0.21 -9.00
N GLU A 131 -13.60 -1.51 -8.69
CA GLU A 131 -14.65 -2.49 -8.99
C GLU A 131 -15.90 -2.27 -8.13
N ASN A 132 -15.74 -2.01 -6.82
CA ASN A 132 -16.88 -1.74 -5.93
C ASN A 132 -17.49 -0.34 -6.14
N SER A 133 -16.72 0.63 -6.65
CA SER A 133 -17.23 1.98 -6.94
C SER A 133 -17.94 2.08 -8.30
N GLY A 134 -17.71 1.15 -9.22
CA GLY A 134 -18.28 1.17 -10.58
C GLY A 134 -17.65 2.22 -11.52
N ASP A 135 -18.17 2.30 -12.75
CA ASP A 135 -17.62 3.17 -13.79
C ASP A 135 -17.94 4.68 -13.60
N PRO A 136 -17.00 5.60 -13.84
CA PRO A 136 -17.11 7.02 -13.46
C PRO A 136 -18.16 7.82 -14.26
N LEU A 137 -18.61 7.30 -15.41
CA LEU A 137 -19.55 8.01 -16.30
C LEU A 137 -21.02 7.69 -16.03
N SER A 138 -21.33 6.59 -15.35
CA SER A 138 -22.72 6.24 -15.02
C SER A 138 -22.89 5.55 -13.66
N PHE A 139 -21.79 5.35 -12.90
CA PHE A 139 -21.76 4.56 -11.67
C PHE A 139 -22.56 3.25 -11.81
N SER A 140 -22.47 2.66 -13.01
CA SER A 140 -23.19 1.45 -13.40
C SER A 140 -22.18 0.30 -13.44
N ASN A 141 -22.67 -0.91 -13.16
CA ASN A 141 -21.89 -2.15 -13.06
C ASN A 141 -20.93 -2.20 -11.85
N PRO A 142 -21.40 -1.99 -10.61
CA PRO A 142 -20.60 -2.34 -9.45
C PRO A 142 -20.36 -3.86 -9.44
N HIS A 143 -19.10 -4.26 -9.33
CA HIS A 143 -18.71 -5.65 -9.21
C HIS A 143 -18.23 -5.88 -7.79
N ASP A 144 -19.09 -6.51 -6.99
CA ASP A 144 -18.87 -6.77 -5.56
C ASP A 144 -17.77 -7.83 -5.36
N LEU A 145 -16.51 -7.40 -5.44
CA LEU A 145 -15.34 -8.22 -5.14
C LEU A 145 -14.85 -7.95 -3.72
N THR A 146 -14.53 -9.02 -2.99
CA THR A 146 -13.87 -8.89 -1.69
C THR A 146 -12.39 -8.54 -1.86
N TYR A 147 -11.80 -7.88 -0.86
CA TYR A 147 -10.38 -7.51 -0.89
C TYR A 147 -9.46 -8.71 -1.16
N TRP A 148 -9.77 -9.88 -0.60
CA TRP A 148 -8.97 -11.09 -0.76
C TRP A 148 -9.07 -11.68 -2.16
N GLU A 149 -10.23 -11.59 -2.81
CA GLU A 149 -10.40 -11.95 -4.22
C GLU A 149 -9.56 -11.03 -5.12
N CYS A 150 -9.50 -9.73 -4.83
CA CYS A 150 -8.61 -8.82 -5.56
C CYS A 150 -7.12 -9.14 -5.35
N VAL A 151 -6.73 -9.54 -4.13
CA VAL A 151 -5.35 -10.00 -3.85
C VAL A 151 -5.04 -11.29 -4.62
N TYR A 152 -5.95 -12.26 -4.61
CA TYR A 152 -5.81 -13.50 -5.37
C TYR A 152 -5.68 -13.22 -6.88
N PHE A 153 -6.59 -12.40 -7.43
CA PHE A 153 -6.56 -11.98 -8.82
C PHE A 153 -5.22 -11.36 -9.21
N LEU A 154 -4.68 -10.46 -8.38
CA LEU A 154 -3.38 -9.87 -8.64
C LEU A 154 -2.22 -10.86 -8.58
N ILE A 155 -2.23 -11.81 -7.64
CA ILE A 155 -1.18 -12.84 -7.54
C ILE A 155 -1.21 -13.74 -8.79
N VAL A 156 -2.39 -14.17 -9.22
CA VAL A 156 -2.59 -14.99 -10.42
C VAL A 156 -2.18 -14.25 -11.69
N THR A 157 -2.49 -12.95 -11.76
CA THR A 157 -2.15 -12.10 -12.91
C THR A 157 -0.65 -11.80 -12.97
N MET A 158 -0.02 -11.46 -11.84
CA MET A 158 1.41 -11.16 -11.77
C MET A 158 2.30 -12.40 -11.96
N SER A 159 1.81 -13.57 -11.55
CA SER A 159 2.44 -14.86 -11.85
C SER A 159 2.22 -15.31 -13.30
N THR A 160 1.52 -14.52 -14.12
CA THR A 160 1.20 -14.81 -15.53
C THR A 160 0.38 -16.10 -15.73
N VAL A 161 -0.24 -16.62 -14.68
CA VAL A 161 -1.08 -17.83 -14.75
C VAL A 161 -2.41 -17.51 -15.43
N GLY A 162 -3.10 -16.46 -14.97
CA GLY A 162 -4.31 -15.95 -15.62
C GLY A 162 -5.45 -16.97 -15.74
N TYR A 163 -5.90 -17.56 -14.62
CA TYR A 163 -7.00 -18.55 -14.62
C TYR A 163 -8.29 -18.03 -15.28
N GLY A 164 -8.55 -16.71 -15.17
CA GLY A 164 -9.72 -16.07 -15.76
C GLY A 164 -11.03 -16.34 -15.00
N ASP A 165 -10.95 -16.87 -13.79
CA ASP A 165 -12.07 -17.08 -12.87
C ASP A 165 -12.56 -15.77 -12.26
N ILE A 166 -11.62 -14.86 -11.94
CA ILE A 166 -11.89 -13.51 -11.47
C ILE A 166 -11.26 -12.51 -12.44
N TYR A 167 -12.00 -11.47 -12.81
CA TYR A 167 -11.51 -10.41 -13.70
C TYR A 167 -12.20 -9.08 -13.42
N CYS A 168 -11.55 -7.99 -13.83
CA CYS A 168 -12.12 -6.64 -13.73
C CYS A 168 -13.19 -6.42 -14.80
N GLU A 169 -14.39 -6.02 -14.40
CA GLU A 169 -15.47 -5.64 -15.31
C GLU A 169 -15.43 -4.16 -15.64
N THR A 170 -15.01 -3.32 -14.69
CA THR A 170 -15.01 -1.86 -14.85
C THR A 170 -13.97 -1.40 -15.87
N SER A 171 -14.28 -0.34 -16.61
CA SER A 171 -13.38 0.24 -17.60
C SER A 171 -12.12 0.81 -16.94
N LEU A 172 -12.27 1.42 -15.76
CA LEU A 172 -11.14 1.92 -14.98
C LEU A 172 -10.29 0.79 -14.40
N GLY A 173 -10.90 -0.28 -13.87
CA GLY A 173 -10.19 -1.45 -13.36
C GLY A 173 -9.35 -2.12 -14.46
N ARG A 174 -9.92 -2.26 -15.67
CA ARG A 174 -9.22 -2.75 -16.87
C ARG A 174 -8.08 -1.82 -17.30
N GLY A 175 -8.28 -0.51 -17.30
CA GLY A 175 -7.21 0.44 -17.59
C GLY A 175 -6.07 0.36 -16.58
N PHE A 176 -6.41 0.26 -15.30
CA PHE A 176 -5.43 0.13 -14.22
C PHE A 176 -4.63 -1.16 -14.30
N ILE A 177 -5.26 -2.31 -14.52
CA ILE A 177 -4.55 -3.60 -14.58
C ILE A 177 -3.57 -3.66 -15.76
N VAL A 178 -3.90 -3.07 -16.92
CA VAL A 178 -2.98 -3.01 -18.07
C VAL A 178 -1.71 -2.24 -17.70
N LEU A 179 -1.86 -1.06 -17.10
CA LEU A 179 -0.71 -0.26 -16.64
C LEU A 179 0.06 -0.98 -15.54
N PHE A 180 -0.65 -1.64 -14.62
CA PHE A 180 -0.06 -2.36 -13.51
C PHE A 180 0.79 -3.55 -13.98
N ILE A 181 0.32 -4.33 -14.96
CA ILE A 181 1.09 -5.45 -15.54
C ILE A 181 2.35 -4.93 -16.22
N LEU A 182 2.26 -3.85 -17.02
CA LEU A 182 3.42 -3.27 -17.70
C LEU A 182 4.52 -2.86 -16.72
N VAL A 183 4.16 -2.09 -15.68
CA VAL A 183 5.10 -1.64 -14.65
C VAL A 183 5.56 -2.82 -13.79
N GLY A 184 4.64 -3.71 -13.44
CA GLY A 184 4.86 -4.85 -12.56
C GLY A 184 5.83 -5.86 -13.13
N LEU A 185 5.71 -6.19 -14.42
CA LEU A 185 6.63 -7.11 -15.11
C LEU A 185 8.03 -6.51 -15.18
N VAL A 186 8.17 -5.27 -15.69
CA VAL A 186 9.48 -4.60 -15.80
C VAL A 186 10.19 -4.56 -14.44
N ARG A 187 9.46 -4.21 -13.38
CA ARG A 187 10.00 -4.14 -12.03
C ARG A 187 10.36 -5.51 -11.47
N SER A 188 9.55 -6.53 -11.71
CA SER A 188 9.84 -7.91 -11.29
C SER A 188 11.09 -8.46 -11.97
N PHE A 189 11.25 -8.25 -13.29
CA PHE A 189 12.46 -8.63 -14.01
C PHE A 189 13.71 -7.93 -13.48
N LEU A 190 13.62 -6.62 -13.23
CA LEU A 190 14.71 -5.85 -12.65
C LEU A 190 15.15 -6.40 -11.28
N TYR A 191 14.18 -6.78 -10.44
CA TYR A 191 14.48 -7.35 -9.12
C TYR A 191 15.12 -8.72 -9.19
N VAL A 192 14.63 -9.62 -10.05
CA VAL A 192 15.26 -10.93 -10.27
C VAL A 192 16.69 -10.77 -10.79
N TYR A 193 16.91 -9.81 -11.70
CA TYR A 193 18.23 -9.50 -12.22
C TYR A 193 19.18 -8.97 -11.14
N ILE A 194 18.74 -7.99 -10.34
CA ILE A 194 19.53 -7.45 -9.22
C ILE A 194 19.86 -8.55 -8.21
N PHE A 195 18.89 -9.39 -7.87
CA PHE A 195 19.10 -10.48 -6.92
C PHE A 195 20.11 -11.51 -7.47
N THR A 196 19.93 -11.93 -8.72
CA THR A 196 20.84 -12.89 -9.39
C THR A 196 22.26 -12.32 -9.51
N CYS A 197 22.41 -11.04 -9.81
CA CYS A 197 23.73 -10.38 -9.88
C CYS A 197 24.41 -10.28 -8.50
N ASN A 198 23.65 -10.12 -7.42
CA ASN A 198 24.19 -10.06 -6.05
C ASN A 198 24.44 -11.44 -5.41
N MET A 199 23.81 -12.51 -5.90
CA MET A 199 23.95 -13.87 -5.36
C MET A 199 25.38 -14.44 -5.40
N PRO A 200 26.18 -14.27 -6.46
CA PRO A 200 27.58 -14.72 -6.49
C PRO A 200 28.44 -14.07 -5.40
N LEU A 201 28.20 -12.80 -5.11
CA LEU A 201 28.91 -12.06 -4.05
C LEU A 201 28.53 -12.56 -2.65
N LEU A 202 27.27 -12.95 -2.45
CA LEU A 202 26.81 -13.58 -1.22
C LEU A 202 27.45 -14.96 -1.00
N PHE A 203 27.48 -15.81 -2.03
CA PHE A 203 28.09 -17.14 -1.93
C PHE A 203 29.62 -17.12 -1.74
N SER A 204 30.31 -16.11 -2.29
CA SER A 204 31.75 -15.93 -2.07
C SER A 204 32.09 -15.63 -0.60
N ASN A 205 31.24 -14.89 0.11
CA ASN A 205 31.43 -14.62 1.54
C ASN A 205 31.09 -15.82 2.44
N VAL A 206 30.21 -16.72 2.01
CA VAL A 206 29.88 -17.95 2.77
C VAL A 206 30.97 -19.01 2.63
N LYS A 207 31.65 -19.11 1.49
CA LYS A 207 32.79 -20.05 1.29
C LYS A 207 34.10 -19.64 1.99
N LYS A 208 34.13 -18.49 2.68
CA LYS A 208 35.29 -18.02 3.46
C LYS A 208 35.25 -18.45 4.94
N TRP A 209 34.24 -19.23 5.33
CA TRP A 209 34.15 -19.91 6.62
C TRP A 209 34.21 -21.41 6.39
#